data_AF-A0AAD6SUJ5-F1
#
_entry.id   AF-A0AAD6SUJ5-F1
#
_cell.length_a   1.000
_cell.length_b   1.000
_cell.length_c   1.000
_cell.angle_alpha   90.00
_cell.angle_beta   90.00
_cell.angle_gamma   90.00
#
_symmetry.space_group_name_H-M   'P 1'
#
loop_
_entity.id
_entity.type
_entity.pdbx_description
1 polymer ?
#
loop_
_entity_poly.entity_id
_entity_poly.type
_entity_poly.pdbx_seq_one_letter_code
_entity_poly.pdbx_strand_id
1 'polypeptide(L)'
;MSDPRAPDPSEEAAASPLWAVYVSEAEKYDKSLVESWKSDMEGILIFAGLFSASLTAFIIESYKTLTPDSGDATIQLLAQISQQLAGAANGSTFVMPPPTHFAAPASSLVCNVLWFISLGLSL
;
A
#
# COMPACT_ATOMS: atom_id res chain seq x y z
N MET A 1 -70.14 1.65 17.44
CA MET A 1 -69.36 0.44 17.09
C MET A 1 -67.90 0.81 17.32
N SER A 2 -67.42 0.60 18.55
CA SER A 2 -66.07 1.00 18.97
C SER A 2 -65.12 -0.17 18.72
N ASP A 3 -63.98 0.09 18.09
CA ASP A 3 -63.00 -0.94 17.73
C ASP A 3 -62.46 -1.64 18.99
N PRO A 4 -62.66 -2.97 19.16
CA PRO A 4 -62.24 -3.71 20.35
C PRO A 4 -60.71 -3.90 20.46
N ARG A 5 -59.92 -3.25 19.59
CA ARG A 5 -58.45 -3.30 19.59
C ARG A 5 -57.76 -1.96 19.89
N ALA A 6 -58.50 -0.93 20.31
CA ALA A 6 -57.87 0.32 20.72
C ALA A 6 -57.04 0.10 22.01
N PRO A 7 -55.74 0.47 22.03
CA PRO A 7 -54.90 0.31 23.20
C PRO A 7 -55.45 1.10 24.39
N ASP A 8 -55.28 0.55 25.58
CA ASP A 8 -55.70 1.16 26.84
C ASP A 8 -54.94 2.50 27.04
N PRO A 9 -55.62 3.61 27.40
CA PRO A 9 -54.98 4.91 27.64
C PRO A 9 -53.82 4.89 28.67
N SER A 10 -53.84 3.95 29.62
CA SER A 10 -52.80 3.71 30.60
C SER A 10 -51.58 2.99 30.03
N GLU A 11 -51.74 2.17 28.98
CA GLU A 11 -50.64 1.54 28.25
C GLU A 11 -49.89 2.57 27.38
N GLU A 12 -50.60 3.48 26.70
CA GLU A 12 -49.96 4.60 25.97
C GLU A 12 -49.21 5.55 26.90
N ALA A 13 -49.78 5.84 28.08
CA ALA A 13 -49.16 6.68 29.09
C ALA A 13 -47.88 6.04 29.68
N ALA A 14 -47.84 4.72 29.82
CA ALA A 14 -46.67 3.98 30.29
C ALA A 14 -45.62 3.73 29.19
N ALA A 15 -46.04 3.62 27.92
CA ALA A 15 -45.14 3.44 26.80
C ALA A 15 -44.22 4.65 26.59
N SER A 16 -44.75 5.87 26.72
CA SER A 16 -44.00 7.12 26.51
C SER A 16 -42.73 7.26 27.37
N PRO A 17 -42.75 7.07 28.70
CA PRO A 17 -41.55 7.11 29.54
C PRO A 17 -40.60 5.93 29.28
N LEU A 18 -41.12 4.74 28.97
CA LEU A 18 -40.29 3.58 28.61
C LEU A 18 -39.50 3.84 27.31
N TRP A 19 -40.16 4.40 26.29
CA TRP A 19 -39.51 4.82 25.05
C TRP A 19 -38.46 5.90 25.30
N ALA A 20 -38.76 6.90 26.14
CA ALA A 20 -37.79 7.94 26.48
C ALA A 20 -36.52 7.37 27.15
N VAL A 21 -36.68 6.42 28.08
CA VAL A 21 -35.54 5.73 28.71
C VAL A 21 -34.76 4.92 27.68
N TYR A 22 -35.44 4.14 26.83
CA TYR A 22 -34.81 3.35 25.78
C TYR A 22 -34.00 4.22 24.82
N VAL A 23 -34.59 5.31 24.30
CA VAL A 23 -33.91 6.24 23.39
C VAL A 23 -32.70 6.87 24.07
N SER A 24 -32.81 7.26 25.34
CA SER A 24 -31.69 7.85 26.07
C SER A 24 -30.51 6.88 26.24
N GLU A 25 -30.79 5.59 26.42
CA GLU A 25 -29.76 4.58 26.59
C GLU A 25 -29.16 4.15 25.24
N ALA A 26 -30.00 4.05 24.20
CA ALA A 26 -29.56 3.82 22.83
C ALA A 26 -28.64 4.95 22.34
N GLU A 27 -28.96 6.22 22.63
CA GLU A 27 -28.13 7.37 22.26
C GLU A 27 -26.75 7.33 22.95
N LYS A 28 -26.70 6.97 24.24
CA LYS A 28 -25.42 6.81 24.95
C LYS A 28 -24.58 5.69 24.35
N TYR A 29 -25.20 4.55 24.06
CA TYR A 29 -24.52 3.40 23.47
C TYR A 29 -23.98 3.73 22.08
N ASP A 30 -24.80 4.33 21.22
CA ASP A 30 -24.43 4.74 19.86
C ASP A 30 -23.27 5.74 19.89
N LYS A 31 -23.34 6.75 20.76
CA LYS A 31 -22.25 7.70 20.96
C LYS A 31 -20.95 7.02 21.39
N SER A 32 -21.02 6.07 22.32
CA SER A 32 -19.83 5.32 22.77
C SER A 32 -19.23 4.46 21.66
N LEU A 33 -20.06 3.84 20.82
CA LEU A 33 -19.61 3.06 19.68
C LEU A 33 -18.93 3.95 18.63
N VAL A 34 -19.55 5.06 18.27
CA VAL A 34 -18.98 6.02 17.31
C VAL A 34 -17.65 6.56 17.80
N GLU A 35 -17.53 6.88 19.08
CA GLU A 35 -16.29 7.37 19.68
C GLU A 35 -15.19 6.29 19.70
N SER A 36 -15.54 5.04 20.02
CA SER A 36 -14.61 3.91 19.92
C SER A 36 -14.14 3.69 18.49
N TRP A 37 -15.06 3.63 17.52
CA TRP A 37 -14.71 3.45 16.10
C TRP A 37 -13.85 4.57 15.56
N LYS A 38 -14.11 5.82 15.99
CA LYS A 38 -13.27 6.95 15.65
C LYS A 38 -11.85 6.77 16.17
N SER A 39 -11.70 6.37 17.43
CA SER A 39 -10.38 6.08 18.02
C SER A 39 -9.66 4.94 17.30
N ASP A 40 -10.37 3.87 16.98
CA ASP A 40 -9.82 2.72 16.24
C ASP A 40 -9.36 3.14 14.84
N MET A 41 -10.15 3.96 14.13
CA MET A 41 -9.82 4.49 12.82
C MET A 41 -8.59 5.40 12.88
N GLU A 42 -8.49 6.29 13.87
CA GLU A 42 -7.30 7.12 14.08
C GLU A 42 -6.04 6.26 14.29
N GLY A 43 -6.15 5.20 15.09
CA GLY A 43 -5.08 4.23 15.29
C GLY A 43 -4.64 3.57 13.99
N ILE A 44 -5.59 3.01 13.22
CA ILE A 44 -5.30 2.34 11.94
C ILE A 44 -4.66 3.31 10.95
N LEU A 45 -5.14 4.55 10.86
CA LEU A 45 -4.59 5.56 9.94
C LEU A 45 -3.15 5.94 10.28
N ILE A 46 -2.80 6.04 11.57
CA ILE A 46 -1.41 6.29 12.00
C ILE A 46 -0.51 5.11 11.59
N PHE A 47 -0.95 3.87 11.84
CA PHE A 47 -0.20 2.68 11.43
C PHE A 47 -0.03 2.60 9.92
N ALA A 48 -1.10 2.85 9.17
CA ALA A 48 -1.09 2.91 7.71
C ALA A 48 -0.10 3.96 7.19
N GLY A 49 -0.11 5.17 7.77
CA GLY A 49 0.82 6.23 7.39
C GLY A 49 2.29 5.87 7.63
N LEU A 50 2.62 5.33 8.81
CA LEU A 50 3.98 4.90 9.15
C LEU A 50 4.46 3.73 8.28
N PHE A 51 3.57 2.79 8.01
CA PHE A 51 3.84 1.66 7.15
C PHE A 51 4.08 2.10 5.70
N SER A 52 3.21 2.97 5.16
CA SER A 52 3.36 3.55 3.83
C SER A 52 4.65 4.36 3.69
N ALA A 53 5.05 5.11 4.71
CA ALA A 53 6.31 5.84 4.72
C ALA A 53 7.53 4.91 4.67
N SER A 54 7.54 3.86 5.50
CA SER A 54 8.61 2.85 5.51
C SER A 54 8.70 2.14 4.16
N LEU A 55 7.56 1.81 3.59
CA LEU A 55 7.42 1.13 2.31
C LEU A 55 7.88 1.97 1.12
N THR A 56 7.53 3.26 1.12
CA THR A 56 7.98 4.21 0.10
C THR A 56 9.51 4.30 0.07
N ALA A 57 10.17 4.28 1.24
CA ALA A 57 11.63 4.26 1.31
C ALA A 57 12.22 2.98 0.69
N PHE A 58 11.63 1.81 0.95
CA PHE A 58 12.05 0.55 0.32
C PHE A 58 11.82 0.54 -1.18
N ILE A 59 10.70 1.09 -1.66
CA ILE A 59 10.41 1.21 -3.10
C ILE A 59 11.46 2.09 -3.79
N ILE A 60 11.81 3.23 -3.21
CA ILE A 60 12.85 4.13 -3.77
C ILE A 60 14.18 3.40 -3.93
N GLU A 61 14.60 2.62 -2.93
CA GLU A 61 15.86 1.88 -3.00
C GLU A 61 15.78 0.70 -3.97
N SER A 62 14.65 0.00 -3.98
CA SER A 62 14.40 -1.11 -4.91
C SER A 62 14.36 -0.63 -6.36
N TYR A 63 13.84 0.56 -6.64
CA TYR A 63 13.87 1.18 -7.97
C TYR A 63 15.30 1.32 -8.51
N LYS A 64 16.28 1.68 -7.67
CA LYS A 64 17.68 1.77 -8.07
C LYS A 64 18.24 0.42 -8.53
N THR A 65 17.75 -0.68 -7.96
CA THR A 65 18.15 -2.05 -8.32
C THR A 65 17.55 -2.51 -9.66
N LEU A 66 16.47 -1.85 -10.12
CA LEU A 66 15.83 -2.10 -11.41
C LEU A 66 16.33 -1.19 -12.53
N THR A 67 17.16 -0.21 -12.21
CA THR A 67 17.84 0.60 -13.23
C THR A 67 19.24 0.07 -13.50
N PRO A 68 19.69 0.06 -14.76
CA PRO A 68 21.07 -0.29 -15.08
C PRO A 68 22.02 0.69 -14.38
N ASP A 69 23.01 0.16 -13.66
CA ASP A 69 24.04 1.00 -13.06
C ASP A 69 24.86 1.68 -14.17
N SER A 70 24.84 3.01 -14.18
CA SER A 70 25.59 3.83 -15.12
C SER A 70 27.12 3.59 -15.03
N GLY A 71 27.61 3.17 -13.87
CA GLY A 71 29.01 2.76 -13.68
C GLY A 71 29.34 1.50 -14.48
N ASP A 72 28.52 0.47 -14.35
CA ASP A 72 28.69 -0.80 -15.05
C ASP A 72 28.58 -0.66 -16.58
N ALA A 73 27.66 0.18 -17.07
CA ALA A 73 27.58 0.52 -18.49
C ALA A 73 28.86 1.21 -19.02
N THR A 74 29.45 2.08 -18.20
CA THR A 74 30.71 2.77 -18.54
C THR A 74 31.88 1.79 -18.55
N ILE A 75 31.97 0.88 -17.57
CA ILE A 75 33.00 -0.17 -17.52
C ILE A 75 32.89 -1.09 -18.74
N GLN A 76 31.68 -1.50 -19.12
CA GLN A 76 31.46 -2.32 -20.32
C GLN A 76 31.92 -1.59 -21.59
N LEU A 77 31.59 -0.30 -21.73
CA LEU A 77 32.05 0.51 -22.86
C LEU A 77 33.58 0.65 -22.88
N LEU A 78 34.23 0.91 -21.73
CA LEU A 78 35.69 0.98 -21.65
C LEU A 78 36.35 -0.36 -21.97
N ALA A 79 35.80 -1.48 -21.50
CA ALA A 79 36.29 -2.82 -21.82
C ALA A 79 36.17 -3.09 -23.33
N GLN A 80 35.06 -2.67 -23.94
CA GLN A 80 34.83 -2.82 -25.37
C GLN A 80 35.81 -1.98 -26.21
N ILE A 81 36.07 -0.73 -25.81
CA ILE A 81 37.08 0.14 -26.44
C ILE A 81 38.49 -0.45 -26.29
N SER A 82 38.82 -0.98 -25.11
CA SER A 82 40.12 -1.61 -24.84
C SER A 82 40.35 -2.84 -25.73
N GLN A 83 39.34 -3.69 -25.89
CA GLN A 83 39.41 -4.87 -26.75
C GLN A 83 39.49 -4.50 -28.24
N GLN A 84 38.78 -3.45 -28.68
CA GLN A 84 38.92 -2.92 -30.04
C GLN A 84 40.34 -2.44 -30.32
N LEU A 85 40.93 -1.68 -29.39
CA LEU A 85 42.28 -1.15 -29.55
C LEU A 85 43.34 -2.27 -29.55
N ALA A 86 43.17 -3.28 -28.70
CA ALA A 86 44.05 -4.46 -28.67
C ALA A 86 43.93 -5.32 -29.95
N GLY A 87 42.71 -5.50 -30.48
CA GLY A 87 42.50 -6.21 -31.74
C GLY A 87 43.10 -5.49 -32.95
N ALA A 88 42.93 -4.16 -33.01
CA ALA A 88 43.54 -3.32 -34.04
C ALA A 88 45.08 -3.38 -34.01
N ALA A 89 45.68 -3.43 -32.81
CA ALA A 89 47.13 -3.57 -32.65
C ALA A 89 47.67 -4.95 -33.08
N ASN A 90 46.88 -6.01 -32.89
CA ASN A 90 47.27 -7.39 -33.23
C ASN A 90 46.82 -7.83 -34.64
N GLY A 91 46.21 -6.94 -35.43
CA GLY A 91 45.73 -7.25 -36.78
C GLY A 91 44.54 -8.23 -36.82
N SER A 92 43.85 -8.44 -35.70
CA SER A 92 42.68 -9.31 -35.60
C SER A 92 41.38 -8.50 -35.76
N THR A 93 40.42 -9.04 -36.51
CA THR A 93 39.09 -8.43 -36.66
C THR A 93 38.31 -8.57 -35.36
N PHE A 94 38.09 -7.45 -34.66
CA PHE A 94 37.21 -7.42 -33.49
C PHE A 94 35.75 -7.53 -33.93
N VAL A 95 35.09 -8.62 -33.52
CA VAL A 95 33.64 -8.79 -33.70
C VAL A 95 32.95 -8.22 -32.47
N MET A 96 32.13 -7.19 -32.68
CA MET A 96 31.38 -6.55 -31.61
C MET A 96 30.35 -7.53 -31.01
N PRO A 97 30.39 -7.77 -29.69
CA PRO A 97 29.34 -8.53 -29.01
C PRO A 97 27.99 -7.80 -29.17
N PRO A 98 26.87 -8.54 -29.27
CA PRO A 98 25.55 -7.92 -29.26
C PRO A 98 25.34 -7.13 -27.96
N PRO A 99 24.56 -6.03 -27.99
CA PRO A 99 24.29 -5.23 -26.80
C PRO A 99 23.64 -6.11 -25.73
N THR A 100 24.25 -6.12 -24.55
CA THR A 100 23.70 -6.74 -23.35
C THR A 100 22.52 -5.90 -22.88
N HIS A 101 21.31 -6.40 -23.10
CA HIS A 101 20.12 -5.75 -22.54
C HIS A 101 20.09 -5.99 -21.04
N PHE A 102 19.87 -4.92 -20.28
CA PHE A 102 19.68 -5.02 -18.83
C PHE A 102 18.44 -5.87 -18.53
N ALA A 103 18.66 -7.00 -17.88
CA ALA A 103 17.60 -7.86 -17.38
C ALA A 103 17.65 -7.84 -15.85
N ALA A 104 16.65 -7.20 -15.23
CA ALA A 104 16.55 -7.17 -13.78
C ALA A 104 16.37 -8.60 -13.22
N PRO A 105 16.99 -8.95 -12.08
CA PRO A 105 16.78 -10.23 -11.43
C PRO A 105 15.30 -10.46 -11.09
N ALA A 106 14.80 -11.67 -11.34
CA ALA A 106 13.41 -12.03 -11.03
C ALA A 106 13.06 -11.84 -9.54
N SER A 107 14.03 -12.04 -8.65
CA SER A 107 13.89 -11.78 -7.21
C SER A 107 13.62 -10.31 -6.90
N SER A 108 14.33 -9.39 -7.55
CA SER A 108 14.12 -7.95 -7.38
C SER A 108 12.75 -7.50 -7.88
N LEU A 109 12.26 -8.08 -8.99
CA LEU A 109 10.92 -7.83 -9.51
C LEU A 109 9.84 -8.29 -8.52
N VAL A 110 9.93 -9.52 -8.01
CA VAL A 110 8.97 -10.07 -7.05
C VAL A 110 8.95 -9.25 -5.76
N CYS A 111 10.13 -8.85 -5.27
CA CYS A 111 10.24 -8.02 -4.08
C CYS A 111 9.55 -6.66 -4.28
N ASN A 112 9.81 -5.99 -5.42
CA ASN A 112 9.18 -4.71 -5.74
C ASN A 112 7.65 -4.86 -5.88
N VAL A 113 7.16 -5.92 -6.53
CA VAL A 113 5.71 -6.20 -6.62
C VAL A 113 5.09 -6.43 -5.25
N LEU A 114 5.72 -7.21 -4.37
CA LEU A 114 5.23 -7.42 -3.01
C LEU A 114 5.20 -6.11 -2.22
N TRP A 115 6.20 -5.25 -2.38
CA TRP A 115 6.19 -3.92 -1.79
C TRP A 115 5.05 -3.05 -2.34
N PHE A 116 4.78 -3.07 -3.65
CA PHE A 116 3.63 -2.34 -4.23
C PHE A 116 2.27 -2.86 -3.75
N ILE A 117 2.10 -4.18 -3.67
CA ILE A 117 0.86 -4.79 -3.14
C ILE A 117 0.67 -4.43 -1.67
N SER A 118 1.75 -4.47 -0.89
CA SER A 118 1.76 -4.04 0.51
C SER A 118 1.32 -2.59 0.67
N LEU A 119 1.65 -1.72 -0.28
CA LEU A 119 1.29 -0.30 -0.26
C LEU A 119 -0.19 -0.12 -0.55
N GLY A 120 -0.69 -0.82 -1.58
CA GLY A 120 -2.10 -0.81 -1.94
C GLY A 120 -3.01 -1.40 -0.86
N LEU A 121 -2.56 -2.43 -0.13
CA LEU A 121 -3.32 -3.02 0.97
C LEU A 121 -3.30 -2.19 2.26
N SER A 122 -2.31 -1.29 2.41
CA SER A 122 -2.18 -0.41 3.58
C SER A 122 -2.86 0.96 3.40
N LEU A 123 -3.27 1.31 2.19
CA LEU A 123 -3.97 2.56 1.89
C LEU A 123 -5.48 2.37 2.06
#